data_AF-A0A6J4PZ72-F1
#
_entry.id   AF-A0A6J4PZ72-F1
#
_cell.length_a   1.000
_cell.length_b   1.000
_cell.length_c   1.000
_cell.angle_alpha   90.00
_cell.angle_beta   90.00
_cell.angle_gamma   90.00
#
_symmetry.space_group_name_H-M   'P 1'
#
loop_
_entity.id
_entity.type
_entity.pdbx_description
1 polymer ?
#
loop_
_entity_poly.entity_id
_entity_poly.type
_entity_poly.pdbx_seq_one_letter_code
_entity_poly.pdbx_strand_id
1 'polypeptide(L)'
;PKRLDAPGGVTFGYEDEVLLMVPVTLPADLAKSGDLKIDADVSWLVCKTECVKGKAKLAITLPVSTSPGKPAHRELFDTWRARLPVAADSPAAAAALAKVAQPAAASGASGTRPSQLDVEWKQAPKKVEWFPVATRAVGIDEVDLRHEGKTTRIAFKPTVYKPDGVPEGRVDSVLVFEGADGKRVGVSVPITVPLAE
;
A
#
# COMPACT_ATOMS: atom_id res chain seq x y z
N PRO A 1 3.35 6.09 2.84
CA PRO A 1 4.81 5.82 2.76
C PRO A 1 5.51 6.87 1.90
N LYS A 2 6.81 7.03 2.11
CA LYS A 2 7.77 7.77 1.27
C LYS A 2 8.78 6.78 0.67
N ARG A 3 9.31 7.10 -0.51
CA ARG A 3 10.45 6.41 -1.12
C ARG A 3 11.74 6.97 -0.48
N LEU A 4 12.59 6.08 0.01
CA LEU A 4 13.82 6.42 0.73
C LEU A 4 15.00 5.68 0.09
N ASP A 5 16.11 6.37 -0.11
CA ASP A 5 17.35 5.73 -0.55
C ASP A 5 18.02 5.05 0.66
N ALA A 6 18.47 3.81 0.47
CA ALA A 6 19.09 3.01 1.52
C ALA A 6 20.30 2.24 0.97
N PRO A 7 21.24 1.79 1.82
CA PRO A 7 22.30 0.89 1.39
C PRO A 7 21.69 -0.36 0.73
N GLY A 8 22.06 -0.61 -0.53
CA GLY A 8 21.53 -1.74 -1.32
C GLY A 8 20.29 -1.44 -2.16
N GLY A 9 19.79 -0.19 -2.20
CA GLY A 9 18.75 0.22 -3.14
C GLY A 9 17.73 1.18 -2.54
N VAL A 10 16.45 0.93 -2.83
CA VAL A 10 15.33 1.76 -2.38
C VAL A 10 14.53 1.02 -1.32
N THR A 11 14.13 1.74 -0.28
CA THR A 11 13.17 1.25 0.72
C THR A 11 11.97 2.19 0.81
N PHE A 12 10.92 1.72 1.47
CA PHE A 12 9.70 2.50 1.71
C PHE A 12 9.45 2.60 3.20
N GLY A 13 9.26 3.83 3.67
CA GLY A 13 9.13 4.11 5.10
C GLY A 13 8.10 5.17 5.41
N TYR A 14 7.99 5.46 6.71
CA TYR A 14 7.24 6.58 7.24
C TYR A 14 8.21 7.48 8.01
N GLU A 15 7.94 8.78 7.97
CA GLU A 15 8.69 9.80 8.71
C GLU A 15 7.71 10.56 9.59
N ASP A 16 8.23 11.21 10.63
CA ASP A 16 7.52 12.02 11.63
C ASP A 16 6.53 11.22 12.48
N GLU A 17 5.41 10.80 11.89
CA GLU A 17 4.35 10.09 12.58
C GLU A 17 3.65 9.10 11.63
N VAL A 18 3.20 7.97 12.16
CA VAL A 18 2.31 7.04 11.47
C VAL A 18 1.36 6.38 12.46
N LEU A 19 0.07 6.31 12.12
CA LEU A 19 -0.89 5.44 12.80
C LEU A 19 -1.07 4.14 12.00
N LEU A 20 -0.63 3.02 12.57
CA LEU A 20 -0.86 1.69 12.00
C LEU A 20 -2.17 1.12 12.56
N MET A 21 -3.16 0.98 11.70
CA MET A 21 -4.48 0.44 12.06
C MET A 21 -4.52 -1.05 11.77
N VAL A 22 -4.95 -1.84 12.75
CA VAL A 22 -5.11 -3.29 12.62
C VAL A 22 -6.59 -3.64 12.83
N PRO A 23 -7.25 -4.29 11.86
CA PRO A 23 -8.60 -4.80 12.07
C PRO A 23 -8.55 -5.95 13.08
N VAL A 24 -9.43 -5.90 14.08
CA VAL A 24 -9.61 -6.97 15.06
C VAL A 24 -10.96 -7.62 14.81
N THR A 25 -10.95 -8.91 14.51
CA THR A 25 -12.17 -9.71 14.36
C THR A 25 -12.51 -10.35 15.69
N LEU A 26 -13.72 -10.10 16.18
CA LEU A 26 -14.22 -10.70 17.42
C LEU A 26 -14.84 -12.08 17.13
N PRO A 27 -14.72 -13.05 18.05
CA PRO A 27 -15.38 -14.34 17.90
C PRO A 27 -16.91 -14.18 18.00
N ALA A 28 -17.65 -15.02 17.27
CA ALA A 28 -19.11 -14.92 17.18
C ALA A 28 -19.83 -15.24 18.50
N ASP A 29 -19.20 -16.02 19.37
CA ASP A 29 -19.68 -16.44 20.69
C ASP A 29 -19.17 -15.55 21.83
N LEU A 30 -18.63 -14.36 21.53
CA LEU A 30 -18.17 -13.42 22.55
C LEU A 30 -19.29 -13.09 23.56
N ALA A 31 -18.97 -13.18 24.85
CA ALA A 31 -19.90 -12.83 25.92
C ALA A 31 -20.39 -11.38 25.77
N LYS A 32 -21.69 -11.15 25.98
CA LYS A 32 -22.34 -9.84 25.75
C LYS A 32 -22.07 -8.80 26.83
N SER A 33 -21.29 -9.16 27.85
CA SER A 33 -20.95 -8.33 29.00
C SER A 33 -19.65 -8.81 29.62
N GLY A 34 -18.98 -7.93 30.37
CA GLY A 34 -17.70 -8.21 31.01
C GLY A 34 -16.57 -7.48 30.29
N ASP A 35 -15.34 -7.88 30.56
CA ASP A 35 -14.15 -7.21 30.04
C ASP A 35 -13.45 -8.08 29.01
N LEU A 36 -13.17 -7.51 27.84
CA LEU A 36 -12.36 -8.12 26.80
C LEU A 36 -10.95 -7.54 26.87
N LYS A 37 -9.98 -8.39 27.15
CA LYS A 37 -8.56 -8.04 27.04
C LYS A 37 -8.06 -8.32 25.62
N ILE A 38 -7.38 -7.33 25.03
CA ILE A 38 -6.71 -7.43 23.74
C ILE A 38 -5.22 -7.20 23.99
N ASP A 39 -4.41 -8.21 23.72
CA ASP A 39 -2.95 -8.17 23.80
C ASP A 39 -2.35 -8.04 22.39
N ALA A 40 -1.23 -7.32 22.26
CA ALA A 40 -0.48 -7.21 21.02
C ALA A 40 1.03 -7.23 21.28
N ASP A 41 1.72 -8.19 20.66
CA ASP A 41 3.18 -8.20 20.55
C ASP A 41 3.57 -7.47 19.26
N VAL A 42 4.21 -6.30 19.39
CA VAL A 42 4.61 -5.47 18.25
C VAL A 42 6.13 -5.43 18.11
N SER A 43 6.62 -5.43 16.88
CA SER A 43 8.03 -5.20 16.55
C SER A 43 8.14 -4.34 15.29
N TRP A 44 9.16 -3.49 15.22
CA TRP A 44 9.36 -2.56 14.12
C TRP A 44 10.85 -2.25 13.90
N LEU A 45 11.15 -1.60 12.78
CA LEU A 45 12.48 -1.10 12.44
C LEU A 45 12.43 0.42 12.31
N VAL A 46 13.38 1.11 12.94
CA VAL A 46 13.60 2.56 12.75
C VAL A 46 14.99 2.73 12.17
N CYS A 47 15.10 3.45 11.06
CA CYS A 47 16.37 3.62 10.35
C CYS A 47 16.68 5.12 10.19
N LYS A 48 17.95 5.49 10.43
CA LYS A 48 18.50 6.80 10.04
C LYS A 48 19.84 6.62 9.34
N THR A 49 20.81 6.08 10.07
CA THR A 49 22.11 5.65 9.53
C THR A 49 22.24 4.13 9.60
N GLU A 50 21.81 3.57 10.73
CA GLU A 50 21.64 2.14 10.95
C GLU A 50 20.20 1.85 11.34
N CYS A 51 19.74 0.62 11.10
CA CYS A 51 18.40 0.19 11.46
C CYS A 51 18.37 -0.46 12.84
N VAL A 52 17.54 0.08 13.74
CA VAL A 52 17.35 -0.42 15.09
C VAL A 52 16.01 -1.16 15.19
N LYS A 53 16.03 -2.36 15.76
CA LYS A 53 14.81 -3.15 16.05
C LYS A 53 14.16 -2.68 17.34
N GLY A 54 12.91 -2.25 17.26
CA GLY A 54 12.05 -1.98 18.40
C GLY A 54 11.07 -3.13 18.65
N LYS A 55 10.65 -3.30 19.91
CA LYS A 55 9.58 -4.22 20.30
C LYS A 55 8.82 -3.71 21.53
N ALA A 56 7.53 -4.03 21.61
CA ALA A 56 6.71 -3.74 22.78
C ALA A 56 5.63 -4.81 22.96
N LYS A 57 5.21 -5.02 24.21
CA LYS A 57 3.99 -5.77 24.55
C LYS A 57 2.95 -4.75 24.98
N LEU A 58 1.84 -4.71 24.28
CA LEU A 58 0.74 -3.78 24.53
C LEU A 58 -0.48 -4.57 25.00
N ALA A 59 -1.25 -4.00 25.91
CA ALA A 59 -2.51 -4.56 26.36
C ALA A 59 -3.53 -3.45 26.54
N ILE A 60 -4.76 -3.72 26.13
CA ILE A 60 -5.92 -2.88 26.43
C ILE A 60 -7.06 -3.77 26.92
N THR A 61 -7.78 -3.31 27.94
CA THR A 61 -9.00 -3.95 28.40
C THR A 61 -10.18 -3.06 28.06
N LEU A 62 -11.15 -3.60 27.32
CA LEU A 62 -12.33 -2.90 26.87
C LEU A 62 -13.58 -3.56 27.46
N PRO A 63 -14.53 -2.79 28.03
CA PRO A 63 -15.80 -3.34 28.46
C PRO A 63 -16.62 -3.76 27.24
N VAL A 64 -17.15 -4.97 27.26
CA VAL A 64 -18.10 -5.47 26.28
C VAL A 64 -19.50 -5.00 26.66
N SER A 65 -20.18 -4.37 25.71
CA SER A 65 -21.53 -3.87 25.89
C SER A 65 -22.33 -4.06 24.61
N THR A 66 -23.61 -4.34 24.76
CA THR A 66 -24.59 -4.32 23.66
C THR A 66 -25.03 -2.91 23.30
N SER A 67 -24.72 -1.92 24.12
CA SER A 67 -24.94 -0.51 23.83
C SER A 67 -23.71 0.12 23.20
N PRO A 68 -23.86 1.04 22.22
CA PRO A 68 -22.72 1.73 21.62
C PRO A 68 -21.88 2.45 22.67
N GLY A 69 -20.58 2.14 22.69
CA GLY A 69 -19.62 2.87 23.51
C GLY A 69 -19.30 4.25 22.95
N LYS A 70 -18.81 5.17 23.82
CA LYS A 70 -18.27 6.45 23.36
C LYS A 70 -16.92 6.23 22.66
N PRO A 71 -16.74 6.67 21.41
CA PRO A 71 -15.45 6.55 20.73
C PRO A 71 -14.35 7.34 21.45
N ALA A 72 -13.25 6.67 21.84
CA ALA A 72 -12.15 7.30 22.57
C ALA A 72 -11.20 8.13 21.66
N HIS A 73 -11.00 7.72 20.41
CA HIS A 73 -10.00 8.30 19.49
C HIS A 73 -10.58 8.59 18.10
N ARG A 74 -11.86 8.95 18.01
CA ARG A 74 -12.58 9.09 16.73
C ARG A 74 -11.84 10.01 15.74
N GLU A 75 -11.48 11.21 16.19
CA GLU A 75 -10.84 12.23 15.35
C GLU A 75 -9.47 11.78 14.83
N LEU A 76 -8.67 11.16 15.70
CA LEU A 76 -7.37 10.59 15.32
C LEU A 76 -7.56 9.54 14.22
N PHE A 77 -8.43 8.56 14.43
CA PHE A 77 -8.66 7.51 13.43
C PHE A 77 -9.27 8.04 12.14
N ASP A 78 -10.21 8.98 12.19
CA ASP A 78 -10.80 9.57 10.99
C ASP A 78 -9.76 10.35 10.16
N THR A 79 -8.89 11.11 10.84
CA THR A 79 -7.77 11.82 10.21
C THR A 79 -6.82 10.86 9.49
N TRP A 80 -6.46 9.74 10.13
CA TRP A 80 -5.53 8.77 9.55
C TRP A 80 -6.18 7.85 8.51
N ARG A 81 -7.48 7.53 8.63
CA ARG A 81 -8.24 6.81 7.59
C ARG A 81 -8.29 7.58 6.29
N ALA A 82 -8.42 8.92 6.35
CA ALA A 82 -8.39 9.76 5.16
C ALA A 82 -7.04 9.74 4.43
N ARG A 83 -5.97 9.21 5.05
CA ARG A 83 -4.64 9.03 4.45
C ARG A 83 -4.42 7.63 3.85
N LEU A 84 -5.37 6.71 4.04
CA LEU A 84 -5.29 5.39 3.43
C LEU A 84 -5.54 5.48 1.91
N PRO A 85 -4.96 4.56 1.13
CA PRO A 85 -5.32 4.43 -0.27
C PRO A 85 -6.81 4.16 -0.44
N VAL A 86 -7.42 4.83 -1.41
CA VAL A 86 -8.80 4.57 -1.82
C VAL A 86 -8.84 3.47 -2.88
N ALA A 87 -9.99 2.82 -3.04
CA ALA A 87 -10.20 1.86 -4.11
C ALA A 87 -10.18 2.52 -5.50
N ALA A 88 -9.84 1.75 -6.54
CA ALA A 88 -9.74 2.21 -7.92
C ALA A 88 -11.08 2.74 -8.50
N ASP A 89 -12.20 2.27 -7.97
CA ASP A 89 -13.57 2.68 -8.34
C ASP A 89 -14.11 3.83 -7.47
N SER A 90 -13.31 4.35 -6.55
CA SER A 90 -13.72 5.46 -5.70
C SER A 90 -13.93 6.77 -6.49
N PRO A 91 -14.78 7.69 -6.00
CA PRO A 91 -14.96 9.00 -6.63
C PRO A 91 -13.66 9.79 -6.79
N ALA A 92 -12.73 9.69 -5.84
CA ALA A 92 -11.44 10.37 -5.91
C ALA A 92 -10.55 9.80 -7.02
N ALA A 93 -10.53 8.47 -7.18
CA ALA A 93 -9.84 7.82 -8.29
C ALA A 93 -10.48 8.19 -9.63
N ALA A 94 -11.81 8.10 -9.74
CA ALA A 94 -12.55 8.46 -10.93
C ALA A 94 -12.41 9.94 -11.33
N ALA A 95 -12.20 10.85 -10.37
CA ALA A 95 -11.98 12.26 -10.65
C ALA A 95 -10.62 12.54 -11.32
N ALA A 96 -9.59 11.74 -11.01
CA ALA A 96 -8.22 11.97 -11.47
C ALA A 96 -7.83 11.08 -12.67
N LEU A 97 -8.20 9.80 -12.62
CA LEU A 97 -7.77 8.77 -13.57
C LEU A 97 -8.73 8.71 -14.75
N ALA A 98 -8.17 8.77 -15.96
CA ALA A 98 -8.90 8.48 -17.20
C ALA A 98 -8.83 6.98 -17.52
N LYS A 99 -7.65 6.37 -17.34
CA LYS A 99 -7.42 4.95 -17.57
C LYS A 99 -6.22 4.47 -16.77
N VAL A 100 -6.27 3.23 -16.30
CA VAL A 100 -5.12 2.48 -15.79
C VAL A 100 -5.10 1.15 -16.52
N ALA A 101 -3.96 0.80 -17.12
CA ALA A 101 -3.81 -0.43 -17.88
C ALA A 101 -2.45 -1.05 -17.66
N GLN A 102 -2.43 -2.37 -17.53
CA GLN A 102 -1.20 -3.14 -17.55
C GLN A 102 -1.16 -3.92 -18.86
N PRO A 103 -0.38 -3.48 -19.87
CA PRO A 103 -0.24 -4.21 -21.12
C PRO A 103 0.32 -5.61 -20.86
N ALA A 104 -0.19 -6.61 -21.59
CA ALA A 104 0.40 -7.94 -21.56
C ALA A 104 1.88 -7.86 -21.98
N ALA A 105 2.74 -8.59 -21.26
CA ALA A 105 4.13 -8.77 -21.70
C ALA A 105 4.10 -9.44 -23.07
N ALA A 106 4.68 -8.80 -24.09
CA ALA A 106 4.63 -9.38 -25.43
C ALA A 106 5.58 -10.59 -25.51
N SER A 107 5.01 -11.74 -25.81
CA SER A 107 5.71 -12.97 -26.13
C SER A 107 6.30 -12.88 -27.55
N GLY A 108 7.46 -12.27 -27.74
CA GLY A 108 8.05 -12.25 -29.07
C GLY A 108 9.13 -11.21 -29.33
N ALA A 109 10.25 -11.31 -28.64
CA ALA A 109 11.59 -10.91 -29.10
C ALA A 109 12.57 -11.28 -27.99
N SER A 110 13.83 -11.53 -28.33
CA SER A 110 14.92 -12.03 -27.46
C SER A 110 15.34 -11.08 -26.31
N GLY A 111 14.45 -10.22 -25.82
CA GLY A 111 14.60 -9.43 -24.61
C GLY A 111 13.26 -9.35 -23.90
N THR A 112 13.21 -9.81 -22.65
CA THR A 112 12.02 -9.67 -21.81
C THR A 112 11.72 -8.17 -21.66
N ARG A 113 10.64 -7.68 -22.27
CA ARG A 113 10.18 -6.31 -21.97
C ARG A 113 9.86 -6.23 -20.48
N PRO A 114 10.28 -5.16 -19.78
CA PRO A 114 9.89 -4.98 -18.39
C PRO A 114 8.36 -4.95 -18.29
N SER A 115 7.83 -5.48 -17.19
CA SER A 115 6.41 -5.33 -16.89
C SER A 115 6.07 -3.85 -16.76
N GLN A 116 4.88 -3.46 -17.17
CA GLN A 116 4.52 -2.05 -17.30
C GLN A 116 3.12 -1.76 -16.77
N LEU A 117 2.96 -0.63 -16.10
CA LEU A 117 1.68 -0.03 -15.75
C LEU A 117 1.59 1.34 -16.43
N ASP A 118 0.59 1.51 -17.29
CA ASP A 118 0.27 2.77 -17.95
C ASP A 118 -0.92 3.44 -17.26
N VAL A 119 -0.77 4.73 -17.00
CA VAL A 119 -1.79 5.58 -16.39
C VAL A 119 -2.05 6.77 -17.30
N GLU A 120 -3.32 6.99 -17.62
CA GLU A 120 -3.81 8.19 -18.29
C GLU A 120 -4.59 9.02 -17.28
N TRP A 121 -4.28 10.31 -17.22
CA TRP A 121 -4.86 11.26 -16.28
C TRP A 121 -5.86 12.18 -16.98
N LYS A 122 -6.98 12.51 -16.31
CA LYS A 122 -7.91 13.52 -16.81
C LYS A 122 -7.25 14.90 -16.84
N GLN A 123 -6.46 15.19 -15.81
CA GLN A 123 -5.63 16.38 -15.66
C GLN A 123 -4.23 15.98 -15.17
N ALA A 124 -3.19 16.67 -15.64
CA ALA A 124 -1.81 16.38 -15.25
C ALA A 124 -1.63 16.60 -13.74
N PRO A 125 -1.26 15.56 -12.96
CA PRO A 125 -0.92 15.73 -11.54
C PRO A 125 0.41 16.48 -11.39
N LYS A 126 0.62 17.12 -10.24
CA LYS A 126 1.90 17.81 -9.95
C LYS A 126 3.04 16.83 -9.69
N LYS A 127 2.71 15.70 -9.09
CA LYS A 127 3.65 14.65 -8.72
C LYS A 127 2.96 13.30 -8.82
N VAL A 128 3.71 12.29 -9.25
CA VAL A 128 3.27 10.89 -9.27
C VAL A 128 4.34 10.04 -8.59
N GLU A 129 3.92 9.15 -7.71
CA GLU A 129 4.72 8.15 -7.03
C GLU A 129 4.02 6.80 -7.16
N TRP A 130 4.78 5.71 -7.11
CA TRP A 130 4.22 4.37 -7.15
C TRP A 130 4.93 3.47 -6.13
N PHE A 131 4.14 2.71 -5.38
CA PHE A 131 4.61 1.87 -4.28
C PHE A 131 4.14 0.43 -4.51
N PRO A 132 5.00 -0.46 -5.01
CA PRO A 132 4.70 -1.88 -5.04
C PRO A 132 4.72 -2.46 -3.63
N VAL A 133 3.74 -3.33 -3.31
CA VAL A 133 3.78 -4.12 -2.09
C VAL A 133 4.66 -5.33 -2.36
N ALA A 134 5.96 -5.19 -2.10
CA ALA A 134 6.87 -6.32 -2.13
C ALA A 134 6.48 -7.31 -1.02
N THR A 135 6.44 -8.60 -1.36
CA THR A 135 6.14 -9.67 -0.41
C THR A 135 7.36 -10.58 -0.31
N ARG A 136 7.34 -11.54 0.62
CA ARG A 136 8.36 -12.61 0.63
C ARG A 136 8.28 -13.52 -0.60
N ALA A 137 7.22 -13.40 -1.41
CA ALA A 137 6.98 -14.20 -2.60
C ALA A 137 7.38 -13.48 -3.89
N VAL A 138 7.39 -12.14 -3.91
CA VAL A 138 7.74 -11.33 -5.09
C VAL A 138 8.58 -10.12 -4.72
N GLY A 139 9.73 -9.98 -5.39
CA GLY A 139 10.51 -8.74 -5.45
C GLY A 139 10.10 -7.92 -6.68
N ILE A 140 10.08 -6.60 -6.53
CA ILE A 140 9.84 -5.65 -7.63
C ILE A 140 11.04 -4.72 -7.69
N ASP A 141 11.85 -4.87 -8.73
CA ASP A 141 13.10 -4.15 -8.92
C ASP A 141 13.06 -3.29 -10.21
N GLU A 142 14.14 -2.53 -10.46
CA GLU A 142 14.33 -1.76 -11.70
C GLU A 142 13.13 -0.84 -12.05
N VAL A 143 12.52 -0.24 -11.04
CA VAL A 143 11.34 0.64 -11.22
C VAL A 143 11.74 1.96 -11.89
N ASP A 144 11.27 2.17 -13.12
CA ASP A 144 11.38 3.42 -13.89
C ASP A 144 9.99 4.04 -14.06
N LEU A 145 9.77 5.21 -13.44
CA LEU A 145 8.53 5.97 -13.54
C LEU A 145 8.78 7.21 -14.38
N ARG A 146 8.12 7.28 -15.53
CA ARG A 146 8.15 8.43 -16.44
C ARG A 146 6.78 9.08 -16.51
N HIS A 147 6.73 10.39 -16.29
CA HIS A 147 5.50 11.16 -16.33
C HIS A 147 5.64 12.32 -17.30
N GLU A 148 4.74 12.39 -18.28
CA GLU A 148 4.72 13.42 -19.32
C GLU A 148 3.28 13.92 -19.52
N GLY A 149 3.01 15.14 -19.05
CA GLY A 149 1.69 15.75 -19.19
C GLY A 149 0.58 14.91 -18.56
N LYS A 150 -0.25 14.27 -19.38
CA LYS A 150 -1.40 13.46 -18.93
C LYS A 150 -1.13 11.96 -18.93
N THR A 151 0.11 11.53 -19.13
CA THR A 151 0.45 10.10 -19.14
C THR A 151 1.54 9.81 -18.11
N THR A 152 1.44 8.65 -17.47
CA THR A 152 2.52 8.08 -16.66
C THR A 152 2.75 6.64 -17.11
N ARG A 153 4.01 6.28 -17.33
CA ARG A 153 4.45 4.92 -17.58
C ARG A 153 5.34 4.49 -16.43
N ILE A 154 5.02 3.34 -15.84
CA ILE A 154 5.81 2.72 -14.78
C ILE A 154 6.30 1.38 -15.30
N ALA A 155 7.58 1.28 -15.63
CA ALA A 155 8.23 0.03 -15.97
C ALA A 155 8.87 -0.58 -14.72
N PHE A 156 8.82 -1.89 -14.58
CA PHE A 156 9.38 -2.62 -13.44
C PHE A 156 9.73 -4.07 -13.80
N LYS A 157 10.63 -4.65 -13.01
CA LYS A 157 11.06 -6.04 -13.16
C LYS A 157 10.60 -6.87 -11.96
N PRO A 158 9.58 -7.72 -12.13
CA PRO A 158 9.17 -8.63 -11.08
C PRO A 158 10.09 -9.85 -11.02
N THR A 159 10.43 -10.29 -9.81
CA THR A 159 11.08 -11.57 -9.54
C THR A 159 10.21 -12.38 -8.59
N VAL A 160 9.59 -13.46 -9.10
CA VAL A 160 8.75 -14.36 -8.30
C VAL A 160 9.62 -15.43 -7.67
N TYR A 161 9.72 -15.41 -6.34
CA TYR A 161 10.48 -16.39 -5.56
C TYR A 161 9.60 -17.56 -5.07
N LYS A 162 8.29 -17.32 -4.89
CA LYS A 162 7.34 -18.32 -4.39
C LYS A 162 6.00 -18.20 -5.11
N PRO A 163 5.77 -18.92 -6.23
CA PRO A 163 4.54 -18.82 -7.01
C PRO A 163 3.26 -19.03 -6.18
N ASP A 164 3.23 -20.02 -5.29
CA ASP A 164 2.09 -20.30 -4.40
C ASP A 164 1.71 -19.14 -3.46
N GLY A 165 2.65 -18.21 -3.23
CA GLY A 165 2.42 -17.01 -2.42
C GLY A 165 1.82 -15.84 -3.19
N VAL A 166 1.50 -16.03 -4.47
CA VAL A 166 1.07 -14.98 -5.41
C VAL A 166 -0.06 -15.52 -6.29
N PRO A 167 -1.25 -15.77 -5.72
CA PRO A 167 -2.38 -16.31 -6.48
C PRO A 167 -2.65 -15.42 -7.69
N GLU A 168 -2.79 -16.04 -8.86
CA GLU A 168 -3.05 -15.37 -10.15
C GLU A 168 -1.96 -14.35 -10.56
N GLY A 169 -0.77 -14.40 -9.95
CA GLY A 169 0.27 -13.40 -10.15
C GLY A 169 -0.10 -12.03 -9.61
N ARG A 170 -1.14 -11.91 -8.77
CA ARG A 170 -1.61 -10.62 -8.27
C ARG A 170 -0.69 -10.10 -7.16
N VAL A 171 -0.21 -8.88 -7.34
CA VAL A 171 0.57 -8.14 -6.35
C VAL A 171 -0.07 -6.78 -6.12
N ASP A 172 -0.35 -6.45 -4.86
CA ASP A 172 -0.92 -5.15 -4.52
C ASP A 172 0.08 -4.02 -4.78
N SER A 173 -0.42 -2.88 -5.23
CA SER A 173 0.39 -1.67 -5.34
C SER A 173 -0.46 -0.42 -5.14
N VAL A 174 0.20 0.69 -4.82
CA VAL A 174 -0.47 1.97 -4.61
C VAL A 174 0.12 3.00 -5.57
N LEU A 175 -0.74 3.56 -6.42
CA LEU A 175 -0.44 4.74 -7.21
C LEU A 175 -0.78 5.97 -6.38
N VAL A 176 0.19 6.85 -6.19
CA VAL A 176 0.01 8.07 -5.43
C VAL A 176 0.24 9.28 -6.33
N PHE A 177 -0.61 10.28 -6.21
CA PHE A 177 -0.48 11.51 -6.96
C PHE A 177 -0.84 12.72 -6.12
N GLU A 178 -0.32 13.87 -6.53
CA GLU A 178 -0.69 15.17 -5.98
C GLU A 178 -1.57 15.91 -6.99
N GLY A 179 -2.82 16.16 -6.60
CA GLY A 179 -3.78 16.91 -7.41
C GLY A 179 -3.41 18.39 -7.55
N ALA A 180 -4.17 19.12 -8.38
CA ALA A 180 -3.98 20.56 -8.55
C ALA A 180 -4.15 21.33 -7.22
N ASP A 181 -5.01 20.83 -6.33
CA ASP A 181 -5.26 21.33 -4.98
C ASP A 181 -4.13 21.03 -3.96
N GLY A 182 -3.07 20.34 -4.39
CA GLY A 182 -1.94 19.94 -3.55
C GLY A 182 -2.24 18.75 -2.64
N LYS A 183 -3.42 18.12 -2.75
CA LYS A 183 -3.73 16.94 -1.95
C LYS A 183 -3.05 15.71 -2.52
N ARG A 184 -2.37 14.99 -1.64
CA ARG A 184 -1.76 13.69 -1.93
C ARG A 184 -2.80 12.59 -1.77
N VAL A 185 -3.16 11.92 -2.86
CA VAL A 185 -4.16 10.85 -2.91
C VAL A 185 -3.47 9.55 -3.32
N GLY A 186 -3.72 8.47 -2.58
CA GLY A 186 -3.30 7.11 -2.95
C GLY A 186 -4.47 6.31 -3.48
N VAL A 187 -4.26 5.55 -4.55
CA VAL A 187 -5.24 4.65 -5.15
C VAL A 187 -4.64 3.25 -5.21
N SER A 188 -5.35 2.27 -4.67
CA SER A 188 -4.96 0.86 -4.77
C SER A 188 -5.12 0.40 -6.23
N VAL A 189 -4.00 0.09 -6.88
CA VAL A 189 -3.95 -0.41 -8.25
C VAL A 189 -3.16 -1.72 -8.27
N PRO A 190 -3.80 -2.89 -8.11
CA PRO A 190 -3.08 -4.16 -8.17
C PRO A 190 -2.39 -4.32 -9.54
N ILE A 191 -1.24 -4.96 -9.55
CA ILE A 191 -0.55 -5.38 -10.76
C ILE A 191 -0.57 -6.91 -10.87
N THR A 192 -0.38 -7.40 -12.08
CA THR A 192 -0.16 -8.83 -12.36
C THR A 192 1.31 -9.04 -12.71
N VAL A 193 1.97 -9.99 -12.09
CA VAL A 193 3.32 -10.43 -12.43
C VAL A 193 3.26 -11.77 -13.14
N PRO A 194 4.15 -12.02 -14.12
CA PRO A 194 4.23 -13.32 -14.76
C PRO A 194 4.64 -14.37 -13.73
N LEU A 195 3.86 -15.44 -13.62
CA LEU A 195 4.26 -16.65 -12.92
C LEU A 195 5.04 -17.51 -13.91
N ALA A 196 6.28 -17.88 -13.57
CA ALA A 196 6.98 -18.90 -14.34
C ALA A 196 6.20 -20.22 -14.19
N GLU A 197 5.95 -20.91 -15.30
CA GLU A 197 5.50 -22.31 -15.30
C GLU A 197 6.62 -23.25 -14.84
#